data_AF-A0A1B8VXT3-F1
#
_entry.id   AF-A0A1B8VXT3-F1
#
_cell.length_a   1.000
_cell.length_b   1.000
_cell.length_c   1.000
_cell.angle_alpha   90.00
_cell.angle_beta   90.00
_cell.angle_gamma   90.00
#
_symmetry.space_group_name_H-M   'P 1'
#
loop_
_entity.id
_entity.type
_entity.pdbx_description
1 polymer ?
#
loop_
_entity_poly.entity_id
_entity_poly.type
_entity_poly.pdbx_seq_one_letter_code
_entity_poly.pdbx_strand_id
1 'polypeptide(L)' 'MQAKIKLQEGQRLITNKDFEVAIAEKAIIKPMQNGMQIRPASTIIGYNDDSVRMSDGSIIHRAANSFFV' A
#
# COMPACT_ATOMS: atom_id res chain seq x y z
N MET A 1 -5.41 26.00 1.51
CA MET A 1 -6.27 24.81 1.44
C MET A 1 -5.39 23.61 1.14
N GLN A 2 -5.14 22.71 2.09
CA GLN A 2 -4.45 21.45 1.78
C GLN A 2 -5.42 20.59 0.97
N ALA A 3 -5.05 20.24 -0.26
CA ALA A 3 -5.80 19.26 -1.03
C ALA A 3 -5.81 17.96 -0.22
N LYS A 4 -7.00 17.46 0.15
CA LYS A 4 -7.16 16.11 0.67
C LYS A 4 -6.77 15.17 -0.46
N ILE A 5 -5.55 14.65 -0.42
CA ILE A 5 -5.13 13.55 -1.29
C ILE A 5 -6.02 12.38 -0.88
N LYS A 6 -6.92 11.98 -1.79
CA LYS A 6 -7.81 10.83 -1.63
C LYS A 6 -7.33 9.74 -2.57
N LEU A 7 -7.23 8.52 -2.06
CA LEU A 7 -6.89 7.37 -2.89
C LEU A 7 -8.05 6.99 -3.81
N GLN A 8 -7.73 6.62 -5.04
CA GLN A 8 -8.70 6.09 -6.01
C GLN A 8 -8.59 4.57 -6.11
N GLU A 9 -9.71 3.88 -6.37
CA GLU A 9 -9.68 2.43 -6.62
C GLU A 9 -8.77 2.11 -7.81
N GLY A 10 -7.93 1.09 -7.68
CA GLY A 10 -6.94 0.72 -8.67
C GLY A 10 -5.69 1.63 -8.71
N GLN A 11 -5.62 2.66 -7.87
CA GLN A 11 -4.44 3.51 -7.78
C GLN A 11 -3.25 2.73 -7.23
N ARG A 12 -2.08 2.87 -7.89
CA ARG A 12 -0.81 2.37 -7.37
C ARG A 12 -0.25 3.32 -6.31
N LEU A 13 0.16 2.78 -5.16
CA LEU A 13 0.92 3.53 -4.16
C LEU A 13 2.39 3.62 -4.60
N ILE A 14 2.92 4.83 -4.76
CA ILE A 14 4.29 5.07 -5.24
C ILE A 14 5.07 5.88 -4.21
N THR A 15 4.49 6.97 -3.74
CA THR A 15 5.14 7.92 -2.84
C THR A 15 4.88 7.57 -1.39
N ASN A 16 5.77 7.96 -0.47
CA ASN A 16 5.53 7.84 0.96
C ASN A 16 4.18 8.47 1.36
N LYS A 17 3.76 9.54 0.67
CA LYS A 17 2.46 10.16 0.91
C LYS A 17 1.28 9.23 0.60
N ASP A 18 1.36 8.44 -0.47
CA ASP A 18 0.33 7.46 -0.82
C ASP A 18 0.18 6.41 0.29
N PHE A 19 1.31 5.95 0.86
CA PHE A 19 1.31 4.99 1.98
C PHE A 19 0.74 5.62 3.27
N GLU A 20 1.06 6.88 3.57
CA GLU A 20 0.46 7.60 4.70
C GLU A 20 -1.06 7.70 4.56
N VAL A 21 -1.56 8.07 3.37
CA VAL A 21 -3.00 8.18 3.12
C VAL A 21 -3.66 6.80 3.20
N ALA A 22 -3.02 5.75 2.66
CA ALA A 22 -3.55 4.39 2.72
C ALA A 22 -3.74 3.91 4.17
N ILE A 23 -2.79 4.23 5.06
CA ILE A 23 -2.90 3.94 6.49
C ILE A 23 -4.02 4.77 7.13
N ALA A 24 -4.06 6.07 6.87
CA ALA A 24 -5.03 6.98 7.45
C ALA A 24 -6.48 6.64 7.06
N GLU A 25 -6.70 6.27 5.80
CA GLU A 25 -8.01 5.88 5.25
C GLU A 25 -8.36 4.41 5.50
N LYS A 26 -7.43 3.61 6.05
CA LYS A 26 -7.54 2.14 6.18
C LYS A 26 -7.91 1.48 4.84
N ALA A 27 -7.28 1.95 3.77
CA ALA A 27 -7.52 1.44 2.42
C ALA A 27 -7.16 -0.05 2.32
N ILE A 28 -7.97 -0.82 1.61
CA ILE A 28 -7.66 -2.22 1.28
C ILE A 28 -6.62 -2.21 0.17
N ILE A 29 -5.48 -2.84 0.41
CA ILE A 29 -4.34 -2.84 -0.51
C ILE A 29 -4.08 -4.25 -1.02
N LYS A 30 -3.93 -4.37 -2.34
CA LYS A 30 -3.51 -5.56 -3.07
C LYS A 30 -2.01 -5.51 -3.34
N PRO A 31 -1.20 -6.30 -2.62
CA PRO A 31 0.22 -6.45 -2.95
C PRO A 31 0.37 -7.39 -4.16
N MET A 32 1.09 -6.91 -5.17
CA MET A 32 1.32 -7.60 -6.42
C MET A 32 2.81 -7.75 -6.72
N GLN A 33 3.18 -8.90 -7.27
CA GLN A 33 4.51 -9.21 -7.79
C GLN A 33 4.36 -9.83 -9.18
N ASN A 34 5.08 -9.31 -10.17
CA ASN A 34 5.06 -9.84 -11.54
C ASN A 34 3.64 -10.05 -12.11
N GLY A 35 2.73 -9.11 -11.82
CA GLY A 35 1.33 -9.15 -12.30
C GLY A 35 0.40 -10.08 -11.51
N MET A 36 0.88 -10.76 -10.47
CA MET A 36 0.05 -11.63 -9.63
C MET A 36 -0.06 -11.08 -8.21
N GLN A 37 -1.23 -11.28 -7.59
CA GLN A 37 -1.42 -10.98 -6.18
C GLN A 37 -0.72 -12.04 -5.32
N ILE A 38 0.18 -11.60 -4.42
CA ILE A 38 1.02 -12.52 -3.63
C ILE A 38 0.51 -12.79 -2.21
N ARG A 39 -0.42 -11.96 -1.73
CA ARG A 39 -1.07 -12.06 -0.42
C ARG A 39 -2.52 -11.58 -0.51
N PRO A 40 -3.41 -12.02 0.39
CA PRO A 40 -4.76 -11.47 0.50
C PRO A 40 -4.74 -9.94 0.60
N ALA A 41 -5.76 -9.29 0.04
CA ALA A 41 -5.87 -7.85 0.12
C ALA A 41 -6.15 -7.46 1.58
N SER A 42 -5.38 -6.52 2.10
CA SER A 42 -5.46 -6.12 3.51
C SER A 42 -4.97 -4.69 3.70
N THR A 43 -5.14 -4.13 4.89
CA THR A 43 -4.70 -2.76 5.17
C THR A 43 -3.20 -2.71 5.47
N ILE A 44 -2.57 -1.57 5.18
CA ILE A 44 -1.19 -1.29 5.60
C ILE A 44 -1.22 -0.76 7.04
N ILE A 45 -0.28 -1.23 7.86
CA ILE A 45 -0.11 -0.77 9.26
C ILE A 45 1.22 -0.04 9.49
N GLY A 46 2.14 -0.08 8.53
CA GLY A 46 3.39 0.67 8.58
C GLY A 46 4.20 0.50 7.31
N TYR A 47 5.16 1.39 7.09
CA TYR A 47 6.12 1.29 5.99
C TYR A 47 7.43 1.98 6.38
N ASN A 48 8.50 1.60 5.70
CA ASN A 48 9.77 2.31 5.67
C ASN A 48 10.30 2.27 4.22
N ASP A 49 11.52 2.73 3.98
CA ASP A 49 12.06 2.82 2.62
C ASP A 49 12.15 1.47 1.91
N ASP A 50 12.35 0.38 2.66
CA ASP A 50 12.56 -0.97 2.10
C ASP A 50 11.32 -1.86 2.08
N SER A 51 10.36 -1.63 2.98
CA SER A 51 9.30 -2.59 3.28
C SER A 51 7.97 -1.95 3.67
N VAL A 52 6.89 -2.70 3.44
CA VAL A 52 5.53 -2.40 3.87
C VAL A 52 5.07 -3.50 4.81
N ARG A 53 4.55 -3.13 5.97
CA ARG A 53 3.94 -4.03 6.94
C ARG A 53 2.43 -4.03 6.76
N MET A 54 1.87 -5.19 6.48
CA MET A 54 0.44 -5.41 6.28
C MET A 54 -0.23 -5.84 7.60
N SER A 55 -1.54 -5.65 7.70
CA SER A 55 -2.36 -6.04 8.87
C SER A 55 -2.50 -7.55 9.03
N ASP A 56 -2.25 -8.34 7.98
CA ASP A 56 -2.18 -9.80 8.04
C ASP A 56 -0.88 -10.33 8.67
N GLY A 57 0.01 -9.42 9.11
CA GLY A 57 1.30 -9.74 9.71
C GLY A 57 2.45 -9.87 8.71
N SER A 58 2.17 -9.79 7.40
CA SER A 58 3.22 -9.88 6.37
C SER A 58 4.06 -8.61 6.27
N ILE A 59 5.33 -8.79 5.90
CA ILE A 59 6.28 -7.73 5.56
C ILE A 59 6.69 -7.94 4.12
N ILE A 60 6.46 -6.94 3.28
CA ILE A 60 6.61 -7.03 1.81
C ILE A 60 7.65 -6.00 1.35
N HIS A 61 8.66 -6.45 0.62
CA HIS A 61 9.69 -5.56 0.06
C HIS A 61 9.10 -4.58 -0.95
N ARG A 62 9.32 -3.28 -0.75
CA ARG A 62 8.76 -2.21 -1.60
C ARG A 62 9.32 -2.23 -3.01
N ALA A 63 10.63 -2.38 -3.15
CA ALA A 63 11.29 -2.32 -4.46
C ALA A 63 10.88 -3.48 -5.39
N ALA A 64 10.54 -4.64 -4.82
CA ALA A 64 10.21 -5.85 -5.57
C ALA A 64 8.70 -6.03 -5.82
N ASN A 65 7.86 -5.16 -5.27
CA ASN A 65 6.40 -5.33 -5.29
C ASN A 65 5.69 -4.03 -5.66
N SER A 66 4.45 -4.15 -6.09
CA SER A 66 3.55 -3.03 -6.34
C SER A 66 2.34 -3.14 -5.43
N PHE A 67 1.80 -2.01 -4.99
CA PHE A 67 0.69 -1.95 -4.05
C PHE A 67 -0.42 -1.15 -4.70
N PHE A 68 -1.62 -1.73 -4.75
CA PHE A 68 -2.79 -1.10 -5.39
C PHE A 68 -3.97 -1.05 -4.43
N VAL A 69 -4.77 0.01 -4.50
CA VAL A 69 -6.06 0.14 -3.80
C VAL A 69 -7.11 -0.75 -4.47
#